data_AF-A0A5B0DSS2-F1
#
_entry.id   AF-A0A5B0DSS2-F1
#
_cell.length_a   1.000
_cell.length_b   1.000
_cell.length_c   1.000
_cell.angle_alpha   90.00
_cell.angle_beta   90.00
_cell.angle_gamma   90.00
#
_symmetry.space_group_name_H-M   'P 1'
#
loop_
_entity.id
_entity.type
_entity.pdbx_description
1 polymer ?
#
loop_
_entity_poly.entity_id
_entity_poly.type
_entity_poly.pdbx_seq_one_letter_code
_entity_poly.pdbx_strand_id
1 'polypeptide(L)'
;MHETDGIFPRPDLFTNGDFDAWAEQFRFLYYVLNMTPKQIAQIDYGIDPEHQAANLVFSWAHEIQKTYPRMNVAEEMARISKSGPKRT
;
A
#
# COMPACT_ATOMS: atom_id res chain seq x y z
N MET A 1 30.80 -10.08 -17.57
CA MET A 1 30.49 -9.08 -16.53
C MET A 1 29.18 -9.54 -15.93
N HIS A 2 29.15 -9.86 -14.63
CA HIS A 2 27.90 -10.23 -13.98
C HIS A 2 27.04 -8.96 -13.90
N GLU A 3 26.03 -8.86 -14.75
CA GLU A 3 24.87 -8.03 -14.49
C GLU A 3 24.21 -8.59 -13.24
N THR A 4 24.70 -8.17 -12.07
CA THR A 4 23.80 -8.00 -10.95
C THR A 4 22.94 -6.82 -11.34
N ASP A 5 21.91 -7.09 -12.16
CA ASP A 5 20.76 -6.20 -12.35
C ASP A 5 20.17 -6.03 -10.97
N GLY A 6 20.74 -5.05 -10.26
CA GLY A 6 20.42 -4.77 -8.89
C GLY A 6 18.96 -4.41 -8.89
N ILE A 7 18.16 -5.32 -8.32
CA ILE A 7 16.90 -4.94 -7.72
C ILE A 7 17.24 -4.04 -6.56
N PHE A 8 17.51 -2.79 -6.89
CA PHE A 8 17.47 -1.71 -5.95
C PHE A 8 16.00 -1.30 -5.90
N PRO A 9 15.35 -1.28 -4.71
CA PRO A 9 14.13 -0.47 -4.57
C PRO A 9 14.42 0.86 -5.25
N ARG A 10 13.53 1.36 -6.14
CA ARG A 10 13.73 2.65 -6.79
C ARG A 10 14.24 3.61 -5.71
N PRO A 11 15.55 3.94 -5.69
CA PRO A 11 16.11 4.72 -4.58
C PRO A 11 15.44 6.09 -4.54
N ASP A 12 14.77 6.41 -5.65
CA ASP A 12 14.11 7.63 -5.99
C ASP A 12 12.58 7.61 -5.89
N LEU A 13 11.97 6.56 -5.34
CA LEU A 13 10.51 6.59 -5.12
C LEU A 13 10.09 7.74 -4.17
N PHE A 14 11.02 8.18 -3.32
CA PHE A 14 10.91 9.39 -2.52
C PHE A 14 11.73 10.58 -3.06
N THR A 15 12.58 10.44 -4.08
CA THR A 15 13.61 11.47 -4.41
C THR A 15 13.26 12.43 -5.55
N ASN A 16 12.07 12.35 -6.14
CA ASN A 16 11.52 13.60 -6.68
C ASN A 16 11.13 14.58 -5.56
N GLY A 17 11.16 14.15 -4.28
CA GLY A 17 10.80 14.98 -3.13
C GLY A 17 9.31 15.35 -3.09
N ASP A 18 8.53 14.79 -4.00
CA ASP A 18 7.13 15.15 -4.23
C ASP A 18 6.24 14.10 -3.58
N PHE A 19 6.10 14.24 -2.26
CA PHE A 19 5.15 13.47 -1.47
C PHE A 19 3.73 13.61 -2.02
N ASP A 20 3.37 14.77 -2.59
CA ASP A 20 2.03 15.01 -3.10
C ASP A 20 1.76 14.18 -4.36
N ALA A 21 2.72 14.12 -5.30
CA ALA A 21 2.61 13.26 -6.47
C ALA A 21 2.52 11.77 -6.09
N TRP A 22 3.34 11.30 -5.15
CA TRP A 22 3.22 9.93 -4.64
C TRP A 22 1.87 9.70 -3.96
N ALA A 23 1.40 10.63 -3.13
CA ALA A 23 0.14 10.51 -2.42
C ALA A 23 -1.06 10.50 -3.37
N GLU A 24 -1.04 11.26 -4.46
CA GLU A 24 -2.08 11.22 -5.50
C GLU A 24 -2.12 9.86 -6.20
N GLN A 25 -0.95 9.35 -6.63
CA GLN A 25 -0.85 8.01 -7.21
C GLN A 25 -1.34 6.95 -6.22
N PHE A 26 -0.88 7.00 -4.97
CA PHE A 26 -1.30 6.09 -3.91
C PHE A 26 -2.83 6.13 -3.72
N ARG A 27 -3.42 7.32 -3.61
CA ARG A 27 -4.88 7.47 -3.43
C ARG A 27 -5.66 6.87 -4.59
N PHE A 28 -5.19 7.08 -5.83
CA PHE A 28 -5.81 6.49 -7.02
C PHE A 28 -5.72 4.96 -7.00
N LEU A 29 -4.52 4.40 -6.81
CA LEU A 29 -4.32 2.94 -6.78
C LEU A 29 -5.09 2.28 -5.63
N TYR A 30 -5.01 2.87 -4.44
CA TYR A 30 -5.59 2.31 -3.23
C TYR A 30 -7.10 2.48 -3.20
N TYR A 31 -7.64 3.70 -3.31
CA TYR A 31 -9.07 3.96 -3.13
C TYR A 31 -9.91 3.77 -4.39
N VAL A 32 -9.38 4.11 -5.57
CA VAL A 32 -10.15 4.01 -6.83
C VAL A 32 -10.03 2.62 -7.44
N LEU A 33 -8.81 2.11 -7.59
CA LEU A 33 -8.58 0.80 -8.20
C LEU A 33 -8.65 -0.38 -7.23
N ASN A 34 -8.86 -0.12 -5.94
CA ASN A 34 -8.94 -1.15 -4.88
C ASN A 34 -7.71 -2.08 -4.85
N MET A 35 -6.53 -1.59 -5.24
CA MET A 35 -5.31 -2.40 -5.16
C MET A 35 -4.92 -2.67 -3.71
N THR A 36 -4.38 -3.86 -3.47
CA THR A 36 -3.86 -4.25 -2.16
C THR A 36 -2.53 -3.54 -1.87
N PRO A 37 -2.16 -3.36 -0.58
CA PRO A 37 -0.85 -2.83 -0.22
C PRO A 37 0.32 -3.58 -0.85
N LYS A 38 0.18 -4.90 -1.04
CA LYS A 38 1.19 -5.73 -1.72
C LYS A 38 1.36 -5.36 -3.19
N GLN A 39 0.27 -5.17 -3.92
CA GLN A 39 0.31 -4.76 -5.33
C GLN A 39 0.91 -3.37 -5.51
N ILE A 40 0.55 -2.44 -4.62
CA ILE A 40 1.13 -1.10 -4.61
C ILE A 40 2.63 -1.18 -4.32
N ALA A 41 3.04 -1.95 -3.31
CA ALA A 41 4.44 -2.15 -2.99
C ALA A 41 5.24 -2.79 -4.14
N GLN A 42 4.63 -3.69 -4.93
CA GLN A 42 5.26 -4.25 -6.14
C GLN A 42 5.48 -3.19 -7.23
N ILE A 43 4.49 -2.30 -7.45
CA ILE A 43 4.62 -1.18 -8.40
C ILE A 43 5.71 -0.21 -7.93
N ASP A 44 5.69 0.12 -6.65
CA ASP A 44 6.64 1.02 -5.98
C ASP A 44 8.08 0.51 -6.10
N TYR A 45 8.29 -0.80 -5.88
CA TYR A 45 9.62 -1.39 -5.99
C TYR A 45 10.02 -1.70 -7.44
N GLY A 46 9.08 -1.75 -8.39
CA GLY A 46 9.32 -2.20 -9.76
C GLY A 46 9.78 -3.66 -9.85
N ILE A 47 9.42 -4.49 -8.86
CA ILE A 47 9.86 -5.88 -8.76
C ILE A 47 8.87 -6.82 -9.45
N ASP A 48 9.38 -7.71 -10.31
CA ASP A 48 8.61 -8.83 -10.83
C ASP A 48 8.11 -9.72 -9.66
N PRO A 49 6.80 -10.01 -9.54
CA PRO A 49 6.25 -10.90 -8.52
C PRO A 49 6.94 -12.26 -8.40
N GLU A 50 7.53 -12.77 -9.49
CA GLU A 50 8.23 -14.06 -9.53
C GLU A 50 9.73 -13.94 -9.22
N HIS A 51 10.23 -12.72 -8.98
CA HIS A 51 11.63 -12.51 -8.65
C HIS A 51 11.98 -13.09 -7.26
N GLN A 52 13.21 -13.58 -7.08
CA GLN A 52 13.71 -14.08 -5.79
C GLN A 52 13.63 -13.05 -4.65
N ALA A 53 13.63 -11.77 -5.02
CA ALA A 53 13.56 -10.62 -4.12
C ALA A 53 12.12 -10.11 -3.89
N ALA A 54 11.10 -10.78 -4.43
CA ALA A 54 9.70 -10.36 -4.29
C ALA A 54 9.26 -10.22 -2.82
N ASN A 55 9.94 -10.92 -1.89
CA ASN A 55 9.67 -10.80 -0.47
C ASN A 55 10.06 -9.42 0.13
N LEU A 56 10.90 -8.64 -0.54
CA LEU A 56 11.28 -7.30 -0.07
C LEU A 56 10.10 -6.32 -0.06
N VAL A 57 9.06 -6.57 -0.87
CA VAL A 57 7.87 -5.72 -0.90
C VAL A 57 7.00 -5.87 0.35
N PHE A 58 7.22 -6.91 1.18
CA PHE A 58 6.37 -7.20 2.33
C PHE A 58 6.51 -6.16 3.45
N SER A 59 7.72 -5.67 3.72
CA SER A 59 7.93 -4.63 4.74
C SER A 59 7.17 -3.36 4.38
N TRP A 60 7.25 -2.94 3.11
CA TRP A 60 6.56 -1.74 2.63
C TRP A 60 5.04 -1.94 2.54
N ALA A 61 4.58 -3.11 2.07
CA ALA A 61 3.16 -3.43 2.09
C ALA A 61 2.58 -3.40 3.53
N HIS A 62 3.34 -3.88 4.51
CA HIS A 62 2.96 -3.83 5.92
C HIS A 62 2.88 -2.38 6.43
N GLU A 63 3.85 -1.54 6.04
CA GLU A 63 3.86 -0.13 6.40
C GLU A 63 2.69 0.66 5.80
N ILE A 64 2.36 0.43 4.52
CA ILE A 64 1.16 0.98 3.88
C ILE A 64 -0.09 0.57 4.65
N GLN A 65 -0.24 -0.72 4.98
CA GLN A 65 -1.41 -1.22 5.69
C GLN A 65 -1.58 -0.58 7.07
N LYS A 66 -0.47 -0.35 7.78
CA LYS A 66 -0.46 0.28 9.10
C LYS A 66 -0.77 1.78 9.03
N THR A 67 -0.23 2.46 8.03
CA THR A 67 -0.30 3.93 7.90
C THR A 67 -1.60 4.40 7.26
N TYR A 68 -2.12 3.63 6.30
CA TYR A 68 -3.30 3.97 5.50
C TYR A 68 -4.36 2.87 5.60
N PRO A 69 -4.95 2.65 6.79
CA PRO A 69 -5.95 1.61 6.96
C PRO A 69 -7.20 1.92 6.11
N ARG A 70 -7.66 0.94 5.34
CA ARG A 70 -8.95 1.02 4.66
C ARG A 70 -10.07 0.82 5.67
N MET A 71 -10.91 1.84 5.86
CA MET A 71 -12.14 1.68 6.64
C MET A 71 -13.20 1.01 5.77
N ASN A 72 -13.71 -0.15 6.20
CA ASN A 72 -14.91 -0.73 5.62
C ASN A 72 -16.13 -0.02 6.20
N VAL A 73 -16.61 1.01 5.50
CA VAL A 73 -17.74 1.82 5.96
C VAL A 73 -18.99 0.97 6.18
N ALA A 74 -19.25 -0.03 5.34
CA ALA A 74 -20.42 -0.89 5.50
C ALA A 74 -20.36 -1.71 6.79
N GLU A 75 -19.20 -2.28 7.09
CA GLU A 75 -18.96 -3.01 8.32
C GLU A 75 -19.01 -2.11 9.56
N GLU A 76 -18.42 -0.93 9.49
CA GLU A 76 -18.42 0.03 10.60
C GLU A 76 -19.85 0.55 10.88
N MET A 77 -20.62 0.86 9.83
CA MET A 77 -22.04 1.23 9.97
C MET A 77 -22.88 0.08 10.54
N ALA A 78 -22.57 -1.17 10.18
CA ALA A 78 -23.22 -2.34 10.78
C ALA A 78 -22.84 -2.50 12.26
N ARG A 79 -21.59 -2.20 12.66
CA ARG A 79 -21.18 -2.19 14.07
C ARG A 79 -21.91 -1.11 14.86
N ILE A 80 -21.96 0.12 14.34
CA ILE A 80 -22.67 1.25 14.95
C ILE A 80 -24.16 0.93 15.15
N SER A 81 -24.80 0.35 14.14
CA SER A 81 -26.21 -0.06 14.21
C SER A 81 -26.47 -1.13 15.26
N LYS A 82 -25.56 -2.10 15.40
CA LYS A 82 -25.63 -3.15 16.45
C LYS A 82 -25.37 -2.61 17.86
N SER A 83 -24.55 -1.58 18.00
CA SER A 83 -24.20 -0.98 19.30
C SER A 83 -25.23 0.04 19.80
N GLY A 84 -26.51 -0.13 19.47
CA GLY A 84 -27.60 0.80 19.75
C GLY A 84 -27.60 1.38 21.18
N PRO A 85 -28.25 2.54 21.38
CA PRO A 85 -28.09 3.33 22.60
C PRO A 85 -28.35 2.49 23.84
N LYS A 86 -27.35 2.43 24.74
CA LYS A 86 -27.54 1.87 26.08
C LYS A 86 -28.61 2.71 26.76
N ARG A 87 -29.81 2.16 26.93
CA ARG A 87 -30.83 2.75 27.80
C ARG A 87 -30.28 2.71 29.22
N THR A 88 -29.74 3.84 29.67
CA THR A 88 -29.49 4.15 31.08
C THR A 88 -30.77 4.69 31.71
#